data_AF-A0A4U9HVZ2-F1
#
_entry.id   AF-A0A4U9HVZ2-F1
#
_cell.length_a   1.000
_cell.length_b   1.000
_cell.length_c   1.000
_cell.angle_alpha   90.00
_cell.angle_beta   90.00
_cell.angle_gamma   90.00
#
_symmetry.space_group_name_H-M   'P 1'
#
loop_
_entity.id
_entity.type
_entity.pdbx_description
1 polymer ?
#
loop_
_entity_poly.entity_id
_entity_poly.type
_entity_poly.pdbx_seq_one_letter_code
_entity_poly.pdbx_strand_id
1 'polypeptide(L)'
;MCLIRSLLAEPARRYVNDNDLAFSAQVADYWVNFARYASQQCDTLYGPTRWPACHHRRDVLLRIGLNKHAGFKLENRFMRARMALFKRVMKHHVSLD
;
A
#
# COMPACT_ATOMS: atom_id res chain seq x y z
N MET A 1 -10.02 -18.52 -21.59
CA MET A 1 -11.38 -18.21 -21.10
C MET A 1 -11.37 -18.31 -19.58
N CYS A 2 -10.95 -17.24 -18.90
CA CYS A 2 -11.11 -17.07 -17.45
C CYS A 2 -11.89 -15.79 -17.25
N LEU A 3 -13.14 -15.95 -16.81
CA LEU A 3 -14.08 -14.89 -16.49
C LEU A 3 -13.53 -14.02 -15.35
N ILE A 4 -13.00 -12.84 -15.67
CA ILE A 4 -13.00 -11.71 -14.74
C ILE A 4 -14.43 -11.19 -14.73
N ARG A 5 -15.30 -11.90 -14.00
CA ARG A 5 -16.57 -11.34 -13.56
C ARG A 5 -16.23 -10.46 -12.37
N SER A 6 -15.87 -9.21 -12.64
CA SER A 6 -15.99 -8.15 -11.65
C SER A 6 -17.43 -8.23 -11.14
N LEU A 7 -17.62 -8.80 -9.95
CA LEU A 7 -18.82 -8.51 -9.18
C LEU A 7 -18.86 -7.00 -9.13
N LEU A 8 -19.85 -6.41 -9.79
CA LEU A 8 -20.13 -4.99 -9.81
C LEU A 8 -20.30 -4.56 -8.36
N ALA A 9 -19.22 -4.17 -7.70
CA ALA A 9 -19.30 -3.40 -6.48
C ALA A 9 -20.18 -2.20 -6.83
N GLU A 10 -21.21 -1.96 -6.03
CA GLU A 10 -22.05 -0.78 -6.22
C GLU A 10 -21.15 0.46 -6.33
N PRO A 11 -21.51 1.45 -7.16
CA PRO A 11 -20.66 2.63 -7.31
C PRO A 11 -20.45 3.28 -5.94
N ALA A 12 -19.19 3.60 -5.62
CA ALA A 12 -18.79 4.13 -4.31
C ALA A 12 -19.67 5.28 -3.81
N ARG A 13 -20.20 6.08 -4.74
CA ARG A 13 -21.20 7.12 -4.50
C ARG A 13 -22.37 6.70 -3.59
N ARG A 14 -22.76 5.43 -3.56
CA ARG A 14 -23.93 4.95 -2.80
C ARG A 14 -23.65 4.63 -1.33
N TYR A 15 -22.40 4.38 -0.95
CA TYR A 15 -22.05 3.96 0.42
C TYR A 15 -20.92 4.77 1.05
N VAL A 16 -20.29 5.67 0.29
CA VAL A 16 -19.31 6.62 0.81
C VAL A 16 -19.97 7.56 1.81
N ASN A 17 -19.36 7.66 2.98
CA ASN A 17 -19.73 8.61 4.03
C ASN A 17 -18.62 9.65 4.25
N ASP A 18 -18.86 10.59 5.16
CA ASP A 18 -17.91 11.67 5.45
C ASP A 18 -16.56 11.16 5.98
N ASN A 19 -16.53 10.03 6.69
CA ASN A 19 -15.27 9.43 7.15
C ASN A 19 -14.46 8.88 5.98
N ASP A 20 -15.12 8.28 4.98
CA ASP A 20 -14.45 7.79 3.78
C ASP A 20 -13.86 8.95 2.97
N LEU A 21 -14.61 10.05 2.84
CA LEU A 21 -14.13 11.27 2.18
C LEU A 21 -12.93 11.86 2.92
N ALA A 22 -13.03 12.04 4.24
CA ALA A 22 -11.95 12.58 5.06
C ALA A 22 -10.69 11.69 5.00
N PHE A 23 -10.86 10.37 5.03
CA PHE A 23 -9.75 9.43 4.93
C PHE A 23 -9.13 9.44 3.52
N SER A 24 -9.94 9.51 2.47
CA SER A 24 -9.46 9.60 1.09
C SER A 24 -8.67 10.88 0.83
N ALA A 25 -9.06 12.00 1.44
CA ALA A 25 -8.32 13.26 1.39
C ALA A 25 -6.91 13.10 1.97
N GLN A 26 -6.78 12.44 3.13
CA GLN A 26 -5.47 12.17 3.73
C GLN A 26 -4.59 11.27 2.85
N VAL A 27 -5.19 10.28 2.16
CA VAL A 27 -4.47 9.45 1.18
C VAL A 27 -4.04 10.27 -0.03
N ALA A 28 -4.90 11.15 -0.55
CA ALA A 28 -4.58 12.05 -1.65
C ALA A 28 -3.43 13.01 -1.28
N ASP A 29 -3.44 13.55 -0.06
CA ASP A 29 -2.38 14.42 0.45
C ASP A 29 -1.02 13.71 0.48
N TYR A 30 -0.97 12.42 0.83
CA TYR A 30 0.26 11.63 0.71
C TYR A 30 0.78 11.58 -0.73
N TRP A 31 -0.10 11.32 -1.70
CA TRP A 31 0.31 11.27 -3.11
C TRP A 31 0.79 12.62 -3.64
N VAL A 32 0.12 13.71 -3.22
CA VAL A 32 0.53 15.08 -3.56
C VAL A 32 1.89 15.41 -2.93
N ASN A 33 2.08 15.10 -1.65
CA ASN A 33 3.37 15.30 -0.98
C ASN A 33 4.48 14.47 -1.61
N PHE A 34 4.18 13.23 -2.03
CA PHE A 34 5.14 12.40 -2.74
C PHE A 34 5.56 13.06 -4.05
N ALA A 35 4.59 13.47 -4.88
CA ALA A 35 4.86 14.12 -6.15
C ALA A 35 5.66 15.44 -5.99
N ARG A 36 5.48 16.16 -4.89
CA ARG A 36 6.16 17.43 -4.61
C ARG A 36 7.56 17.26 -4.03
N TYR A 37 7.76 16.32 -3.12
CA TYR A 37 8.93 16.29 -2.25
C TYR A 37 9.79 15.03 -2.38
N ALA A 38 9.30 13.97 -3.03
CA ALA A 38 10.09 12.76 -3.20
C ALA A 38 11.32 13.04 -4.07
N SER A 39 12.49 12.82 -3.50
CA SER A 39 13.80 13.00 -4.12
C SER A 39 14.80 12.04 -3.47
N GLN A 40 15.99 11.92 -4.03
CA GLN A 40 17.04 11.05 -3.47
C GLN A 40 17.49 11.48 -2.07
N GLN A 41 17.31 12.76 -1.72
CA GLN A 41 17.67 13.32 -0.41
C GLN A 41 16.49 13.26 0.60
N CYS A 42 15.31 12.83 0.16
CA CYS A 42 14.11 12.76 0.97
C CYS A 42 13.94 11.35 1.56
N ASP A 43 14.33 11.18 2.81
CA ASP A 43 14.24 9.89 3.51
C ASP A 43 12.89 9.67 4.21
N THR A 44 11.98 10.66 4.21
CA THR A 44 10.69 10.54 4.89
C THR A 44 9.61 11.40 4.22
N LEU A 45 8.49 10.76 3.92
CA LEU A 45 7.27 11.43 3.47
C LEU A 45 6.40 11.82 4.67
N TYR A 46 6.06 13.10 4.76
CA TYR A 46 5.22 13.64 5.84
C TYR A 46 3.72 13.50 5.53
N GLY A 47 2.97 13.20 6.59
CA GLY A 47 1.51 13.05 6.60
C GLY A 47 1.04 12.65 8.00
N PRO A 48 -0.19 12.11 8.15
CA PRO A 48 -0.71 11.59 9.42
C PRO A 48 0.23 10.66 10.18
N THR A 49 1.06 9.91 9.46
CA THR A 49 2.21 9.16 9.98
C THR A 49 3.44 9.46 9.13
N ARG A 50 4.60 9.64 9.76
CA ARG A 50 5.87 9.79 9.04
C ARG A 50 6.20 8.49 8.32
N TRP A 51 6.20 8.49 7.00
CA TRP A 51 6.46 7.30 6.20
C TRP A 51 7.90 7.35 5.67
N PRO A 52 8.84 6.58 6.27
CA PRO A 52 10.22 6.59 5.82
C PRO A 52 10.37 5.92 4.44
N ALA A 53 11.39 6.33 3.70
CA ALA A 53 11.81 5.65 2.48
C ALA A 53 12.19 4.20 2.78
N CYS A 54 11.91 3.32 1.82
CA CYS A 54 12.25 1.90 1.94
C CYS A 54 13.74 1.71 1.62
N HIS A 55 14.52 1.27 2.61
CA HIS A 55 15.95 0.95 2.42
C HIS A 55 16.20 -0.54 2.57
N HIS A 56 17.27 -1.03 1.93
CA HIS A 56 17.69 -2.42 2.06
C HIS A 56 17.83 -2.82 3.54
N ARG A 57 17.14 -3.89 3.95
CA ARG A 57 17.05 -4.45 5.32
C ARG A 57 16.20 -3.63 6.31
N ARG A 58 15.73 -2.44 5.94
CA ARG A 58 14.81 -1.59 6.70
C ARG A 58 13.53 -1.39 5.90
N ASP A 59 12.90 -2.51 5.53
CA ASP A 59 11.64 -2.50 4.80
C ASP A 59 10.52 -2.03 5.74
N VAL A 60 9.99 -0.85 5.48
CA VAL A 60 8.85 -0.27 6.19
C VAL A 60 7.73 -0.04 5.18
N LEU A 61 6.56 -0.61 5.47
CA LEU A 61 5.38 -0.48 4.62
C LEU A 61 4.33 0.35 5.35
N LEU A 62 3.80 1.38 4.70
CA LEU A 62 2.62 2.10 5.20
C LEU A 62 1.37 1.29 4.89
N ARG A 63 0.75 0.72 5.92
CA ARG A 63 -0.55 0.09 5.84
C ARG A 63 -1.63 1.16 5.96
N ILE A 64 -2.47 1.23 4.93
CA ILE A 64 -3.62 2.12 4.83
C ILE A 64 -4.87 1.25 5.06
N GLY A 65 -5.70 1.62 6.04
CA GLY A 65 -6.86 0.85 6.45
C GLY A 65 -6.51 -0.25 7.46
N LEU A 66 -7.06 -0.14 8.67
CA LEU A 66 -6.77 -1.01 9.80
C LEU A 66 -8.05 -1.71 10.25
N ASN A 67 -8.16 -3.01 10.01
CA ASN A 67 -9.31 -3.82 10.47
C ASN A 67 -10.67 -3.18 10.16
N LYS A 68 -10.89 -2.73 8.91
CA LYS A 68 -12.08 -1.99 8.44
C LYS A 68 -12.26 -0.55 8.98
N HIS A 69 -11.24 0.00 9.64
CA HIS A 69 -11.23 1.38 10.11
C HIS A 69 -10.26 2.22 9.28
N ALA A 70 -10.60 3.49 9.11
CA ALA A 70 -9.70 4.51 8.60
C ALA A 70 -8.49 4.64 9.53
N GLY A 71 -7.29 4.47 8.99
CA GLY A 71 -6.08 4.55 9.79
C GLY A 71 -4.83 4.21 9.01
N PHE A 72 -3.71 4.65 9.56
CA PHE A 72 -2.36 4.44 9.02
C PHE A 72 -1.52 3.69 10.04
N LYS A 73 -0.74 2.71 9.58
CA LYS A 73 0.20 2.00 10.44
C LYS A 73 1.45 1.64 9.66
N LEU A 74 2.62 1.88 10.25
CA LEU A 74 3.86 1.36 9.69
C LEU A 74 4.02 -0.10 10.09
N GLU A 75 4.24 -0.96 9.10
CA GLU A 75 4.52 -2.38 9.28
C GLU A 75 5.97 -2.67 8.87
N ASN A 76 6.76 -3.12 9.82
CA ASN A 76 8.16 -3.48 9.59
C ASN A 76 8.26 -4.90 9.02
N ARG A 77 9.08 -5.07 7.98
CA ARG A 77 9.37 -6.39 7.37
C ARG A 77 8.10 -7.14 6.95
N PHE A 78 7.04 -6.40 6.60
CA PHE A 78 5.76 -6.97 6.20
C PHE A 78 5.95 -7.98 5.08
N MET A 79 5.40 -9.19 5.24
CA MET A 79 5.50 -10.29 4.28
C MET A 79 6.91 -10.78 3.93
N ARG A 80 7.99 -10.32 4.58
CA ARG A 80 9.37 -10.66 4.16
C ARG A 80 9.63 -12.17 4.04
N ALA A 81 9.26 -12.94 5.07
CA ALA A 81 9.46 -14.39 5.07
C ALA A 81 8.58 -15.10 4.02
N ARG A 82 7.30 -14.71 3.93
CA ARG A 82 6.34 -15.24 2.96
C ARG A 82 6.77 -14.95 1.53
N MET A 83 7.24 -13.73 1.27
CA MET A 83 7.76 -13.30 -0.02
C MET A 83 9.06 -14.03 -0.38
N ALA A 84 9.95 -14.26 0.58
CA ALA A 84 11.17 -15.04 0.36
C ALA A 84 10.85 -16.49 0.00
N LEU A 85 9.90 -17.13 0.70
CA LEU A 85 9.41 -18.45 0.35
C LEU A 85 8.79 -18.47 -1.04
N PHE A 86 7.91 -17.52 -1.34
CA PHE A 86 7.26 -17.43 -2.66
C PHE A 86 8.28 -17.27 -3.78
N LYS A 87 9.26 -16.37 -3.63
CA LYS A 87 10.36 -16.21 -4.60
C LYS A 87 11.14 -17.51 -4.80
N ARG A 88 11.41 -18.26 -3.73
CA ARG A 88 12.10 -19.56 -3.81
C ARG A 88 11.26 -20.59 -4.58
N VAL A 89 9.98 -20.72 -4.25
CA VAL A 89 9.05 -21.61 -4.95
C VAL A 89 8.97 -21.25 -6.44
N MET A 90 8.74 -19.98 -6.76
CA MET A 90 8.69 -19.51 -8.15
C MET A 90 9.98 -19.82 -8.92
N LYS A 91 11.15 -19.61 -8.31
CA LYS A 91 12.45 -19.95 -8.91
C LYS A 91 12.59 -21.43 -9.25
N HIS A 92 12.01 -22.33 -8.45
CA HIS A 92 12.14 -23.78 -8.65
C HIS A 92 11.02 -24.39 -9.50
N HIS A 93 9.85 -23.75 -9.56
CA HIS A 93 8.66 -24.32 -10.20
C HIS A 93 8.20 -23.59 -11.46
N VAL A 94 8.78 -22.42 -11.79
CA VAL A 94 8.47 -21.68 -13.01
C VAL A 94 9.71 -21.63 -13.88
N SER A 95 9.78 -22.57 -14.83
CA SER A 95 10.67 -22.46 -15.99
C SER A 95 9.96 -21.56 -17.02
N LEU A 96 10.62 -20.47 -17.41
CA LEU A 96 10.24 -19.67 -18.57
C LEU A 96 10.88 -20.35 -19.79
N ASP A 97 10.32 -21.48 -20.21
CA ASP A 97 10.55 -22.01 -21.56
C ASP A 97 9.61 -21.30 -22.55
#